data_AF-A0A974U456-F1
#
_entry.id   AF-A0A974U456-F1
#
_cell.length_a   1.000
_cell.length_b   1.000
_cell.length_c   1.000
_cell.angle_alpha   90.00
_cell.angle_beta   90.00
_cell.angle_gamma   90.00
#
_symmetry.space_group_name_H-M   'P 1'
#
loop_
_entity.id
_entity.type
_entity.pdbx_description
1 polymer ?
#
loop_
_entity_poly.entity_id
_entity_poly.type
_entity_poly.pdbx_seq_one_letter_code
_entity_poly.pdbx_strand_id
1 'polypeptide(L)'
;MKNFKLFIVTLVLSGIASSCLVDDEAQTITGNTPYIVGFDTASSTNSYFQDEGVVYKEYPVSLKGSPTGDNYDKDIVINYSIDPSSTAVEGQEFDFVDTSGGLTIPAGSDYALFPLDINTGNFDTETPTELIINITTTTTNTIVSQQYSSLTVKFVGCLATVEANTYNVNVTFTNYDGVVSQYTLPGQTLELTSTPNVYITDTTPPFGPGELAPGYDGYLFEVICGEVFVASQALGGYYGNTVEGNLGSNLPAGTVDSITGDIHIEYNVCYDQCYILVLDYIKQ
;
A
#
# COMPACT_ATOMS: atom_id res chain seq x y z
N MET A 1 -8.65 -49.89 55.69
CA MET A 1 -7.43 -49.09 55.39
C MET A 1 -6.92 -49.30 53.95
N LYS A 2 -7.78 -49.23 52.92
CA LYS A 2 -7.34 -49.28 51.51
C LYS A 2 -7.46 -47.92 50.80
N ASN A 3 -8.39 -47.07 51.24
CA ASN A 3 -8.68 -45.81 50.55
C ASN A 3 -7.84 -44.62 51.05
N PHE A 4 -7.18 -44.74 52.22
CA PHE A 4 -6.31 -43.69 52.76
C PHE A 4 -4.94 -43.63 52.04
N LYS A 5 -4.47 -44.76 51.50
CA LYS A 5 -3.22 -44.82 50.72
C LYS A 5 -3.34 -44.09 49.37
N LEU A 6 -4.55 -44.03 48.80
CA LEU A 6 -4.79 -43.37 47.51
C LEU A 6 -4.75 -41.84 47.62
N PHE A 7 -5.22 -41.28 48.75
CA PHE A 7 -5.20 -39.83 48.98
C PHE A 7 -3.79 -39.28 49.18
N ILE A 8 -2.89 -40.03 49.84
CA ILE A 8 -1.50 -39.61 50.03
C ILE A 8 -0.72 -39.60 48.70
N VAL A 9 -0.98 -40.55 47.80
CA VAL A 9 -0.32 -40.60 46.49
C VAL A 9 -0.75 -39.43 45.59
N THR A 10 -2.02 -39.00 45.69
CA THR A 10 -2.54 -37.88 44.87
C THR A 10 -2.04 -36.52 45.35
N LEU A 11 -1.81 -36.35 46.66
CA LEU A 11 -1.27 -35.12 47.25
C LEU A 11 0.24 -34.94 46.97
N VAL A 12 0.99 -36.05 46.84
CA VAL A 12 2.43 -36.00 46.53
C VAL A 12 2.68 -35.75 45.04
N LEU A 13 1.81 -36.23 44.14
CA LEU A 13 1.93 -35.96 42.70
C LEU A 13 1.61 -34.50 42.32
N SER A 14 0.79 -33.79 43.10
CA SER A 14 0.44 -32.38 42.84
C SER A 14 1.54 -31.40 43.28
N GLY A 15 2.51 -31.83 44.10
CA GLY A 15 3.66 -31.02 44.50
C GLY A 15 4.82 -30.99 43.51
N ILE A 16 4.80 -31.82 42.47
CA ILE A 16 5.88 -31.92 41.47
C ILE A 16 5.60 -31.07 40.21
N ALA A 17 4.43 -30.40 40.16
CA ALA A 17 4.05 -29.50 39.07
C ALA A 17 4.48 -28.04 39.29
N SER A 18 5.35 -27.74 40.27
CA SER A 18 5.93 -26.40 40.46
C SER A 18 7.31 -26.21 39.82
N SER A 19 7.82 -27.19 39.04
CA SER A 19 9.06 -27.01 38.26
C SER A 19 8.80 -26.33 36.91
N CYS A 20 8.19 -25.15 36.95
CA CYS A 20 8.32 -24.09 35.95
C CYS A 20 8.09 -22.74 36.64
N LEU A 21 8.52 -22.57 37.89
CA LEU A 21 9.22 -21.32 38.19
C LEU A 21 10.58 -21.49 37.54
N VAL A 22 10.61 -21.19 36.24
CA VAL A 22 11.83 -20.65 35.64
C VAL A 22 12.23 -19.55 36.60
N ASP A 23 13.44 -19.67 37.10
CA ASP A 23 14.09 -18.66 37.90
C ASP A 23 14.08 -17.37 37.08
N ASP A 24 13.02 -16.56 37.26
CA ASP A 24 12.95 -15.18 36.80
C ASP A 24 13.90 -14.35 37.69
N GLU A 25 15.13 -14.81 37.90
CA GLU A 25 16.21 -13.87 37.75
C GLU A 25 16.07 -13.36 36.33
N ALA A 26 15.41 -12.21 36.19
CA ALA A 26 15.62 -11.38 35.04
C ALA A 26 17.12 -11.43 34.80
N GLN A 27 17.55 -12.09 33.73
CA GLN A 27 18.89 -11.89 33.23
C GLN A 27 18.92 -10.39 32.98
N THR A 28 19.42 -9.65 33.95
CA THR A 28 19.88 -8.30 33.73
C THR A 28 20.86 -8.50 32.60
N ILE A 29 20.46 -8.16 31.38
CA ILE A 29 21.32 -8.19 30.22
C ILE A 29 22.38 -7.13 30.54
N THR A 30 23.40 -7.51 31.31
CA THR A 30 24.55 -6.68 31.66
C THR A 30 25.55 -6.69 30.51
N GLY A 31 25.03 -6.67 29.28
CA GLY A 31 25.79 -6.37 28.09
C GLY A 31 25.29 -5.03 27.58
N ASN A 32 26.21 -4.10 27.28
CA ASN A 32 25.92 -2.98 26.40
C ASN A 32 25.48 -3.55 25.05
N THR A 33 24.22 -3.99 24.91
CA THR A 33 23.68 -4.31 23.60
C THR A 33 23.56 -2.97 22.86
N PRO A 34 24.14 -2.85 21.67
CA PRO A 34 24.04 -1.61 20.93
C PRO A 34 22.57 -1.33 20.62
N TYR A 35 22.20 -0.06 20.61
CA TYR A 35 20.87 0.33 20.15
C TYR A 35 20.75 0.06 18.65
N ILE A 36 19.57 -0.33 18.18
CA ILE A 36 19.34 -0.59 16.76
C ILE A 36 18.73 0.67 16.13
N VAL A 37 19.20 1.09 14.98
CA VAL A 37 18.63 2.22 14.22
C VAL A 37 18.09 1.70 12.89
N GLY A 38 16.94 2.21 12.47
CA GLY A 38 16.40 1.91 11.15
C GLY A 38 15.15 2.71 10.83
N PHE A 39 14.76 2.72 9.56
CA PHE A 39 13.49 3.27 9.14
C PHE A 39 12.31 2.51 9.77
N ASP A 40 11.18 3.19 9.95
CA ASP A 40 9.96 2.53 10.44
C ASP A 40 9.29 1.69 9.36
N THR A 41 9.39 2.12 8.12
CA THR A 41 8.90 1.39 6.94
C THR A 41 10.02 1.18 5.94
N ALA A 42 9.93 0.08 5.17
CA ALA A 42 10.88 -0.19 4.08
C ALA A 42 10.53 0.57 2.80
N SER A 43 9.28 1.04 2.66
CA SER A 43 8.84 1.82 1.51
C SER A 43 7.76 2.83 1.88
N SER A 44 7.63 3.85 1.04
CA SER A 44 6.52 4.81 1.05
C SER A 44 6.22 5.26 -0.37
N THR A 45 4.95 5.42 -0.70
CA THR A 45 4.51 5.81 -2.05
C THR A 45 3.88 7.19 -1.99
N ASN A 46 4.34 8.10 -2.84
CA ASN A 46 3.73 9.38 -3.11
C ASN A 46 3.13 9.33 -4.52
N SER A 47 1.81 9.48 -4.63
CA SER A 47 1.11 9.51 -5.91
C SER A 47 0.53 10.89 -6.13
N TYR A 48 0.92 11.52 -7.23
CA TYR A 48 0.43 12.84 -7.63
C TYR A 48 0.21 12.83 -9.14
N PHE A 49 -1.00 13.17 -9.56
CA PHE A 49 -1.41 13.14 -10.97
C PHE A 49 -1.67 14.54 -11.52
N GLN A 50 -1.29 15.56 -10.76
CA GLN A 50 -1.38 16.97 -11.09
C GLN A 50 -0.35 17.74 -10.26
N ASP A 51 0.02 18.92 -10.73
CA ASP A 51 0.93 19.80 -10.00
C ASP A 51 0.22 20.46 -8.81
N GLU A 52 0.60 20.06 -7.60
CA GLU A 52 0.21 20.68 -6.34
C GLU A 52 1.33 21.57 -5.75
N GLY A 53 2.42 21.76 -6.52
CA GLY A 53 3.64 22.41 -6.08
C GLY A 53 4.53 21.49 -5.24
N VAL A 54 5.34 22.12 -4.38
CA VAL A 54 6.25 21.42 -3.48
C VAL A 54 5.51 20.98 -2.22
N VAL A 55 5.55 19.69 -1.91
CA VAL A 55 4.94 19.09 -0.71
C VAL A 55 6.01 18.57 0.22
N TYR A 56 6.06 19.08 1.44
CA TYR A 56 6.97 18.61 2.48
C TYR A 56 6.51 17.24 3.04
N LYS A 57 7.43 16.27 3.11
CA LYS A 57 7.22 14.94 3.68
C LYS A 57 8.33 14.57 4.65
N GLU A 58 7.96 13.76 5.63
CA GLU A 58 8.86 13.27 6.67
C GLU A 58 8.79 11.75 6.76
N TYR A 59 9.96 11.12 6.84
CA TYR A 59 10.11 9.68 6.95
C TYR A 59 10.78 9.32 8.29
N PRO A 60 10.07 8.65 9.21
CA PRO A 60 10.62 8.33 10.52
C PRO A 60 11.79 7.36 10.48
N VAL A 61 12.84 7.70 11.23
CA VAL A 61 13.98 6.85 11.55
C VAL A 61 14.03 6.68 13.05
N SER A 62 13.88 5.44 13.52
CA SER A 62 13.69 5.14 14.93
C SER A 62 14.85 4.36 15.53
N LEU A 63 15.05 4.61 16.81
CA LEU A 63 15.89 3.85 17.70
C LEU A 63 15.09 2.65 18.24
N LYS A 64 15.36 1.47 17.69
CA LYS A 64 14.74 0.20 18.05
C LYS A 64 15.59 -0.50 19.12
N GLY A 65 14.97 -0.83 20.25
CA GLY A 65 15.61 -1.59 21.32
C GLY A 65 16.52 -0.76 22.21
N SER A 66 16.21 -0.77 23.51
CA SER A 66 17.07 -0.25 24.58
C SER A 66 17.44 -1.41 25.51
N PRO A 67 18.70 -1.54 25.95
CA PRO A 67 19.10 -2.55 26.93
C PRO A 67 18.33 -2.42 28.26
N THR A 68 17.86 -1.23 28.59
CA THR A 68 17.20 -0.90 29.87
C THR A 68 15.80 -0.33 29.73
N GLY A 69 15.32 -0.08 28.51
CA GLY A 69 14.06 0.62 28.25
C GLY A 69 14.16 2.15 28.34
N ASP A 70 15.35 2.69 28.59
CA ASP A 70 15.62 4.12 28.64
C ASP A 70 16.04 4.67 27.27
N ASN A 71 15.74 5.96 27.03
CA ASN A 71 16.22 6.69 25.85
C ASN A 71 17.72 6.95 25.94
N TYR A 72 18.41 6.95 24.81
CA TYR A 72 19.85 7.21 24.75
C TYR A 72 20.14 8.67 25.15
N ASP A 73 21.10 8.88 26.05
CA ASP A 73 21.38 10.18 26.68
C ASP A 73 22.29 11.11 25.84
N LYS A 74 22.55 10.72 24.59
CA LYS A 74 23.42 11.44 23.65
C LYS A 74 22.77 11.48 22.28
N ASP A 75 23.16 12.47 21.50
CA ASP A 75 22.76 12.56 20.10
C ASP A 75 23.32 11.37 19.30
N ILE A 76 22.47 10.79 18.45
CA ILE A 76 22.84 9.74 17.51
C ILE A 76 22.87 10.37 16.12
N VAL A 77 24.07 10.47 15.55
CA VAL A 77 24.24 10.92 14.17
C VAL A 77 24.17 9.71 13.25
N ILE A 78 23.26 9.78 12.29
CA ILE A 78 22.95 8.76 11.28
C ILE A 78 23.45 9.31 9.95
N ASN A 79 24.38 8.63 9.30
CA ASN A 79 24.76 8.97 7.93
C ASN A 79 23.96 8.12 6.96
N TYR A 80 23.53 8.72 5.87
CA TYR A 80 22.83 8.03 4.80
C TYR A 80 23.57 8.17 3.47
N SER A 81 23.25 7.29 2.54
CA SER A 81 23.70 7.35 1.15
C SER A 81 22.55 7.02 0.22
N ILE A 82 22.56 7.63 -0.95
CA ILE A 82 21.58 7.31 -2.00
C ILE A 82 22.09 6.10 -2.77
N ASP A 83 21.22 5.11 -2.93
CA ASP A 83 21.55 3.93 -3.72
C ASP A 83 21.68 4.31 -5.20
N PRO A 84 22.75 3.89 -5.90
CA PRO A 84 22.92 4.18 -7.32
C PRO A 84 21.86 3.52 -8.22
N SER A 85 21.07 2.58 -7.70
CA SER A 85 19.91 2.01 -8.40
C SER A 85 18.65 2.88 -8.35
N SER A 86 18.68 3.99 -7.59
CA SER A 86 17.59 4.98 -7.59
C SER A 86 17.36 5.52 -9.00
N THR A 87 16.10 5.62 -9.39
CA THR A 87 15.68 6.18 -10.68
C THR A 87 15.14 7.61 -10.56
N ALA A 88 14.68 8.01 -9.37
CA ALA A 88 14.27 9.38 -9.10
C ALA A 88 15.48 10.32 -9.03
N VAL A 89 15.29 11.57 -9.46
CA VAL A 89 16.34 12.57 -9.63
C VAL A 89 16.05 13.79 -8.75
N GLU A 90 17.05 14.21 -7.96
CA GLU A 90 16.96 15.45 -7.18
C GLU A 90 16.76 16.67 -8.10
N GLY A 91 15.88 17.60 -7.70
CA GLY A 91 15.43 18.73 -8.50
C GLY A 91 14.37 18.39 -9.55
N GLN A 92 14.09 17.10 -9.77
CA GLN A 92 12.95 16.63 -10.56
C GLN A 92 11.84 16.20 -9.62
N GLU A 93 11.85 14.99 -9.08
CA GLU A 93 10.77 14.46 -8.23
C GLU A 93 10.85 14.90 -6.77
N PHE A 94 12.05 15.23 -6.29
CA PHE A 94 12.27 15.63 -4.90
C PHE A 94 13.47 16.57 -4.75
N ASP A 95 13.56 17.23 -3.60
CA ASP A 95 14.73 17.97 -3.14
C ASP A 95 15.06 17.59 -1.69
N PHE A 96 16.34 17.49 -1.35
CA PHE A 96 16.75 17.34 0.05
C PHE A 96 16.57 18.66 0.80
N VAL A 97 15.80 18.62 1.89
CA VAL A 97 15.66 19.77 2.78
C VAL A 97 16.96 20.04 3.54
N ASP A 98 17.73 18.99 3.83
CA ASP A 98 19.09 19.07 4.38
C ASP A 98 20.07 18.26 3.51
N THR A 99 21.12 18.93 3.06
CA THR A 99 22.21 18.35 2.25
C THR A 99 23.43 17.98 3.08
N SER A 100 23.33 17.95 4.41
CA SER A 100 24.44 17.61 5.32
C SER A 100 24.91 16.16 5.18
N GLY A 101 24.10 15.28 4.58
CA GLY A 101 24.38 13.85 4.45
C GLY A 101 24.17 13.06 5.75
N GLY A 102 23.55 13.68 6.76
CA GLY A 102 23.24 13.04 8.03
C GLY A 102 21.90 13.47 8.63
N LEU A 103 21.38 12.63 9.50
CA LEU A 103 20.19 12.87 10.33
C LEU A 103 20.58 12.67 11.79
N THR A 104 20.08 13.51 12.70
CA THR A 104 20.40 13.37 14.14
C THR A 104 19.14 12.99 14.92
N ILE A 105 19.19 11.87 15.66
CA ILE A 105 18.24 11.60 16.74
C ILE A 105 18.75 12.32 17.98
N PRO A 106 18.04 13.34 18.51
CA PRO A 106 18.49 14.08 19.68
C PRO A 106 18.56 13.21 20.93
N ALA A 107 19.44 13.56 21.87
CA ALA A 107 19.51 12.95 23.19
C ALA A 107 18.12 12.95 23.87
N GLY A 108 17.74 11.79 24.41
CA GLY A 108 16.45 11.59 25.04
C GLY A 108 15.27 11.38 24.07
N SER A 109 15.51 11.37 22.76
CA SER A 109 14.54 10.97 21.73
C SER A 109 14.73 9.52 21.32
N ASP A 110 13.68 8.90 20.81
CA ASP A 110 13.66 7.57 20.21
C ASP A 110 13.49 7.61 18.69
N TYR A 111 13.29 8.78 18.08
CA TYR A 111 13.23 8.93 16.62
C TYR A 111 13.76 10.29 16.13
N ALA A 112 13.99 10.35 14.82
CA ALA A 112 14.15 11.55 14.03
C ALA A 112 13.33 11.42 12.74
N LEU A 113 13.05 12.55 12.10
CA LEU A 113 12.26 12.60 10.87
C LEU A 113 13.19 13.01 9.72
N PHE A 114 13.30 12.16 8.70
CA PHE A 114 14.05 12.45 7.49
C PHE A 114 13.18 13.33 6.57
N PRO A 115 13.55 14.60 6.34
CA PRO A 115 12.73 15.53 5.58
C PRO A 115 13.03 15.48 4.08
N LEU A 116 12.00 15.52 3.25
CA LEU A 116 12.09 15.64 1.80
C LEU A 116 11.02 16.61 1.28
N ASP A 117 11.42 17.46 0.35
CA ASP A 117 10.50 18.26 -0.45
C ASP A 117 10.14 17.46 -1.71
N ILE A 118 8.85 17.25 -1.96
CA ILE A 118 8.33 16.44 -3.07
C ILE A 118 7.80 17.37 -4.15
N ASN A 119 8.34 17.28 -5.35
CA ASN A 119 8.02 18.14 -6.49
C ASN A 119 6.94 17.49 -7.36
N THR A 120 5.69 17.65 -6.94
CA THR A 120 4.54 16.91 -7.49
C THR A 120 4.30 17.13 -8.99
N GLY A 121 4.60 18.33 -9.50
CA GLY A 121 4.44 18.67 -10.92
C GLY A 121 5.48 18.07 -11.87
N ASN A 122 6.53 17.44 -11.35
CA ASN A 122 7.66 16.93 -12.12
C ASN A 122 7.74 15.39 -12.13
N PHE A 123 6.72 14.69 -11.61
CA PHE A 123 6.71 13.24 -11.65
C PHE A 123 6.65 12.75 -13.10
N ASP A 124 7.34 11.65 -13.37
CA ASP A 124 7.26 10.99 -14.66
C ASP A 124 5.84 10.45 -14.90
N THR A 125 5.25 10.85 -16.03
CA THR A 125 3.86 10.56 -16.38
C THR A 125 3.67 9.21 -17.04
N GLU A 126 4.74 8.46 -17.30
CA GLU A 126 4.72 7.16 -17.97
C GLU A 126 5.16 6.04 -17.02
N THR A 127 6.16 6.30 -16.18
CA THR A 127 6.78 5.28 -15.32
C THR A 127 7.04 5.77 -13.90
N PRO A 128 6.75 4.97 -12.87
CA PRO A 128 7.14 5.32 -11.50
C PRO A 128 8.65 5.41 -11.36
N THR A 129 9.11 6.36 -10.56
CA THR A 129 10.51 6.47 -10.16
C THR A 129 10.69 6.19 -8.67
N GLU A 130 11.89 5.78 -8.27
CA GLU A 130 12.20 5.38 -6.91
C GLU A 130 13.47 6.06 -6.41
N LEU A 131 13.40 6.65 -5.21
CA LEU A 131 14.55 7.08 -4.43
C LEU A 131 14.82 6.04 -3.34
N ILE A 132 16.01 5.45 -3.32
CA ILE A 132 16.40 4.47 -2.31
C ILE A 132 17.47 5.10 -1.40
N ILE A 133 17.13 5.23 -0.12
CA ILE A 133 17.97 5.83 0.91
C ILE A 133 18.47 4.72 1.82
N ASN A 134 19.78 4.57 1.95
CA ASN A 134 20.43 3.58 2.80
C ASN A 134 21.08 4.25 4.02
N ILE A 135 20.84 3.74 5.21
CA ILE A 135 21.58 4.09 6.42
C ILE A 135 22.94 3.36 6.38
N THR A 136 24.03 4.12 6.40
CA THR A 136 25.39 3.57 6.23
C THR A 136 26.13 3.39 7.55
N THR A 137 26.08 4.40 8.40
CA THR A 137 26.79 4.42 9.68
C THR A 137 26.02 5.19 10.72
N THR A 138 26.27 4.86 11.98
CA THR A 138 25.73 5.56 13.13
C THR A 138 26.86 5.83 14.13
N THR A 139 26.64 6.68 15.14
CA THR A 139 27.61 6.95 16.22
C THR A 139 28.02 5.70 17.01
N THR A 140 28.96 5.83 17.95
CA THR A 140 29.41 4.70 18.78
C THR A 140 28.26 4.13 19.64
N ASN A 141 28.16 2.80 19.74
CA ASN A 141 27.13 2.05 20.50
C ASN A 141 25.73 1.95 19.85
N THR A 142 25.64 2.19 18.55
CA THR A 142 24.46 1.91 17.72
C THR A 142 24.82 0.96 16.58
N ILE A 143 23.86 0.15 16.14
CA ILE A 143 23.97 -0.72 14.96
C ILE A 143 22.80 -0.44 14.02
N VAL A 144 23.03 -0.54 12.72
CA VAL A 144 21.96 -0.42 11.72
C VAL A 144 21.21 -1.73 11.63
N SER A 145 19.87 -1.68 11.65
CA SER A 145 19.04 -2.86 11.40
C SER A 145 19.23 -3.38 9.98
N GLN A 146 19.52 -4.67 9.81
CA GLN A 146 19.60 -5.26 8.46
C GLN A 146 18.26 -5.22 7.69
N GLN A 147 17.13 -5.25 8.40
CA GLN A 147 15.80 -5.28 7.78
C GLN A 147 15.25 -3.88 7.50
N TYR A 148 15.74 -2.88 8.23
CA TYR A 148 15.25 -1.50 8.17
C TYR A 148 16.38 -0.52 7.82
N SER A 149 17.44 -1.00 7.16
CA SER A 149 18.58 -0.17 6.76
C SER A 149 18.26 0.71 5.55
N SER A 150 17.19 0.40 4.81
CA SER A 150 16.83 1.10 3.59
C SER A 150 15.38 1.56 3.59
N LEU A 151 15.13 2.70 2.94
CA LEU A 151 13.81 3.22 2.63
C LEU A 151 13.73 3.45 1.12
N THR A 152 12.72 2.88 0.48
CA THR A 152 12.36 3.19 -0.91
C THR A 152 11.19 4.17 -0.93
N VAL A 153 11.43 5.40 -1.36
CA VAL A 153 10.40 6.40 -1.63
C VAL A 153 10.01 6.30 -3.10
N LYS A 154 8.76 5.97 -3.39
CA LYS A 154 8.22 5.83 -4.74
C LYS A 154 7.47 7.09 -5.15
N PHE A 155 7.66 7.55 -6.37
CA PHE A 155 6.98 8.68 -6.98
C PHE A 155 6.15 8.16 -8.16
N VAL A 156 4.83 8.32 -8.08
CA VAL A 156 3.88 7.75 -9.05
C VAL A 156 3.11 8.88 -9.71
N GLY A 157 3.49 9.22 -10.95
CA GLY A 157 2.87 10.26 -11.76
C GLY A 157 2.09 9.75 -12.98
N CYS A 158 1.99 8.44 -13.17
CA CYS A 158 1.46 7.83 -14.39
C CYS A 158 0.08 8.37 -14.75
N LEU A 159 -0.05 9.02 -15.92
CA LEU A 159 -1.34 9.50 -16.42
C LEU A 159 -1.86 8.54 -17.49
N ALA A 160 -3.07 8.04 -17.27
CA ALA A 160 -3.82 7.31 -18.28
C ALA A 160 -4.53 8.29 -19.23
N THR A 161 -4.80 7.85 -20.46
CA THR A 161 -5.55 8.59 -21.49
C THR A 161 -6.57 7.68 -22.19
N VAL A 162 -7.26 6.84 -21.41
CA VAL A 162 -8.18 5.82 -21.94
C VAL A 162 -9.47 6.44 -22.51
N GLU A 163 -9.87 7.61 -22.04
CA GLU A 163 -11.01 8.40 -22.52
C GLU A 163 -10.86 8.88 -23.97
N ALA A 164 -9.63 8.92 -24.50
CA ALA A 164 -9.38 9.37 -25.86
C ALA A 164 -9.84 8.38 -26.94
N ASN A 165 -10.32 7.18 -26.56
CA ASN A 165 -10.64 6.09 -27.48
C ASN A 165 -12.10 5.63 -27.36
N THR A 166 -12.55 4.91 -28.38
CA THR A 166 -13.81 4.16 -28.36
C THR A 166 -13.52 2.66 -28.33
N TYR A 167 -14.36 1.90 -27.64
CA TYR A 167 -14.13 0.48 -27.38
C TYR A 167 -15.31 -0.40 -27.80
N ASN A 168 -15.01 -1.58 -28.31
CA ASN A 168 -15.97 -2.68 -28.31
C ASN A 168 -15.73 -3.52 -27.06
N VAL A 169 -16.74 -3.66 -26.21
CA VAL A 169 -16.58 -4.31 -24.91
C VAL A 169 -17.16 -5.71 -24.97
N ASN A 170 -16.31 -6.73 -24.83
CA ASN A 170 -16.76 -8.11 -24.66
C ASN A 170 -17.05 -8.34 -23.17
N VAL A 171 -18.31 -8.64 -22.86
CA VAL A 171 -18.77 -8.86 -21.49
C VAL A 171 -18.93 -10.36 -21.27
N THR A 172 -18.29 -10.88 -20.23
CA THR A 172 -18.62 -12.18 -19.63
C THR A 172 -19.27 -11.92 -18.29
N PHE A 173 -20.58 -12.19 -18.20
CA PHE A 173 -21.39 -12.05 -17.01
C PHE A 173 -21.64 -13.42 -16.39
N THR A 174 -21.21 -13.63 -15.15
CA THR A 174 -21.49 -14.83 -14.37
C THR A 174 -22.50 -14.51 -13.29
N ASN A 175 -23.67 -15.13 -13.39
CA ASN A 175 -24.74 -14.96 -12.43
C ASN A 175 -24.44 -15.69 -11.11
N TYR A 176 -25.17 -15.37 -10.02
CA TYR A 176 -24.96 -15.98 -8.70
C TYR A 176 -25.19 -17.49 -8.66
N ASP A 177 -25.92 -18.04 -9.63
CA ASP A 177 -26.16 -19.47 -9.82
C ASP A 177 -25.07 -20.15 -10.67
N GLY A 178 -24.05 -19.41 -11.10
CA GLY A 178 -22.95 -19.87 -11.94
C GLY A 178 -23.28 -19.90 -13.43
N VAL A 179 -24.46 -19.44 -13.86
CA VAL A 179 -24.79 -19.35 -15.28
C VAL A 179 -23.99 -18.21 -15.92
N VAL A 180 -23.27 -18.53 -16.99
CA VAL A 180 -22.44 -17.59 -17.73
C VAL A 180 -23.18 -17.11 -18.99
N SER A 181 -23.21 -15.81 -19.22
CA SER A 181 -23.70 -15.15 -20.43
C SER A 181 -22.60 -14.28 -21.04
N GLN A 182 -22.53 -14.26 -22.38
CA GLN A 182 -21.54 -13.47 -23.11
C GLN A 182 -22.20 -12.64 -24.21
N TYR A 183 -21.78 -11.39 -24.33
CA TYR A 183 -22.25 -10.47 -25.35
C TYR A 183 -21.25 -9.33 -25.56
N THR A 184 -21.44 -8.56 -26.63
CA THR A 184 -20.57 -7.42 -26.96
C THR A 184 -21.38 -6.14 -26.95
N LEU A 185 -20.85 -5.10 -26.30
CA LEU A 185 -21.35 -3.74 -26.35
C LEU A 185 -20.48 -2.92 -27.31
N PRO A 186 -20.98 -2.56 -28.50
CA PRO A 186 -20.17 -1.83 -29.47
C PRO A 186 -20.08 -0.34 -29.13
N GLY A 187 -18.93 0.27 -29.46
CA GLY A 187 -18.76 1.72 -29.44
C GLY A 187 -18.96 2.39 -28.09
N GLN A 188 -18.56 1.73 -27.00
CA GLN A 188 -18.54 2.32 -25.66
C GLN A 188 -17.49 3.43 -25.60
N THR A 189 -17.85 4.53 -24.95
CA THR A 189 -16.95 5.61 -24.58
C THR A 189 -16.65 5.56 -23.10
N LEU A 190 -15.52 6.17 -22.73
CA LEU A 190 -15.12 6.38 -21.35
C LEU A 190 -15.03 7.89 -21.13
N GLU A 191 -15.59 8.38 -20.04
CA GLU A 191 -15.52 9.80 -19.69
C GLU A 191 -14.54 9.98 -18.54
N LEU A 192 -13.57 10.87 -18.70
CA LEU A 192 -12.69 11.30 -17.62
C LEU A 192 -13.48 12.20 -16.65
N THR A 193 -13.40 11.89 -15.36
CA THR A 193 -14.06 12.70 -14.33
C THR A 193 -13.24 13.96 -14.00
N SER A 194 -13.70 14.76 -13.02
CA SER A 194 -12.90 15.88 -12.51
C SER A 194 -11.62 15.45 -11.79
N THR A 195 -11.49 14.16 -11.45
CA THR A 195 -10.31 13.59 -10.79
C THR A 195 -9.43 12.93 -11.86
N PRO A 196 -8.12 13.28 -11.94
CA PRO A 196 -7.20 12.62 -12.86
C PRO A 196 -7.23 11.10 -12.69
N ASN A 197 -7.02 10.37 -13.79
CA ASN A 197 -7.01 8.90 -13.84
C ASN A 197 -8.31 8.19 -13.44
N VAL A 198 -9.38 8.91 -13.08
CA VAL A 198 -10.67 8.31 -12.73
C VAL A 198 -11.65 8.51 -13.88
N TYR A 199 -12.19 7.40 -14.37
CA TYR A 199 -13.07 7.32 -15.52
C TYR A 199 -14.42 6.73 -15.15
N ILE A 200 -15.46 7.11 -15.89
CA ILE A 200 -16.78 6.51 -15.82
C ILE A 200 -17.12 5.84 -17.16
N THR A 201 -17.71 4.65 -17.08
CA THR A 201 -18.22 3.92 -18.25
C THR A 201 -19.62 4.39 -18.65
N ASP A 202 -20.07 4.08 -19.86
CA ASP A 202 -21.46 4.34 -20.26
C ASP A 202 -22.45 3.32 -19.66
N THR A 203 -21.95 2.18 -19.16
CA THR A 203 -22.76 1.04 -18.70
C THR A 203 -22.13 0.31 -17.51
N THR A 204 -22.97 -0.21 -16.62
CA THR A 204 -22.63 -1.26 -15.65
C THR A 204 -23.39 -2.51 -16.04
N PRO A 205 -22.82 -3.39 -16.87
CA PRO A 205 -23.54 -4.58 -17.29
C PRO A 205 -24.14 -5.39 -16.12
N PRO A 206 -25.37 -5.93 -16.28
CA PRO A 206 -26.16 -5.97 -17.51
C PRO A 206 -26.95 -4.69 -17.82
N PHE A 207 -26.84 -3.64 -17.00
CA PHE A 207 -27.58 -2.41 -17.16
C PHE A 207 -27.00 -1.55 -18.29
N GLY A 208 -27.82 -1.27 -19.29
CA GLY A 208 -27.48 -0.42 -20.43
C GLY A 208 -27.72 1.07 -20.16
N PRO A 209 -27.46 1.94 -21.16
CA PRO A 209 -27.66 3.38 -21.02
C PRO A 209 -29.15 3.73 -20.80
N GLY A 210 -29.42 4.58 -19.82
CA GLY A 210 -30.74 5.01 -19.37
C GLY A 210 -31.49 4.02 -18.47
N GLU A 211 -30.86 2.93 -18.04
CA GLU A 211 -31.51 1.90 -17.23
C GLU A 211 -31.34 2.12 -15.71
N LEU A 212 -30.35 2.90 -15.28
CA LEU A 212 -30.11 3.26 -13.88
C LEU A 212 -30.50 4.72 -13.62
N ALA A 213 -31.54 4.94 -12.82
CA ALA A 213 -32.03 6.28 -12.47
C ALA A 213 -32.42 6.34 -10.98
N PRO A 214 -32.16 7.44 -10.26
CA PRO A 214 -31.77 8.78 -10.74
C PRO A 214 -30.25 9.02 -10.84
N GLY A 215 -29.42 7.99 -10.77
CA GLY A 215 -27.96 8.10 -10.80
C GLY A 215 -27.35 8.13 -12.21
N TYR A 216 -26.23 7.44 -12.38
CA TYR A 216 -25.57 7.22 -13.67
C TYR A 216 -25.61 5.74 -14.07
N ASP A 217 -25.47 5.44 -15.36
CA ASP A 217 -25.58 4.07 -15.87
C ASP A 217 -24.29 3.24 -15.73
N GLY A 218 -23.14 3.91 -15.72
CA GLY A 218 -21.82 3.31 -15.62
C GLY A 218 -21.35 2.95 -14.21
N TYR A 219 -20.05 2.66 -14.13
CA TYR A 219 -19.28 2.54 -12.90
C TYR A 219 -17.97 3.32 -13.04
N LEU A 220 -17.43 3.74 -11.90
CA LEU A 220 -16.16 4.44 -11.81
C LEU A 220 -15.01 3.44 -11.71
N PHE A 221 -13.91 3.70 -12.41
CA PHE A 221 -12.66 3.00 -12.23
C PHE A 221 -11.48 3.95 -12.36
N GLU A 222 -10.35 3.59 -11.78
CA GLU A 222 -9.11 4.35 -11.82
C GLU A 222 -8.04 3.58 -12.59
N VAL A 223 -7.17 4.27 -13.32
CA VAL A 223 -6.02 3.66 -14.00
C VAL A 223 -4.73 4.29 -13.52
N ILE A 224 -3.86 3.51 -12.89
CA ILE A 224 -2.55 3.98 -12.41
C ILE A 224 -1.48 3.06 -12.98
N CYS A 225 -0.58 3.63 -13.80
CA CYS A 225 0.53 2.90 -14.42
C CYS A 225 0.12 1.60 -15.13
N GLY A 226 -1.05 1.60 -15.78
CA GLY A 226 -1.59 0.44 -16.48
C GLY A 226 -2.32 -0.57 -15.60
N GLU A 227 -2.38 -0.39 -14.28
CA GLU A 227 -3.26 -1.15 -13.39
C GLU A 227 -4.62 -0.47 -13.28
N VAL A 228 -5.70 -1.26 -13.32
CA VAL A 228 -7.07 -0.77 -13.19
C VAL A 228 -7.59 -1.08 -11.80
N PHE A 229 -8.18 -0.09 -11.13
CA PHE A 229 -8.79 -0.22 -9.82
C PHE A 229 -10.28 0.11 -9.88
N VAL A 230 -11.11 -0.70 -9.23
CA VAL A 230 -12.54 -0.43 -9.09
C VAL A 230 -12.85 -0.32 -7.60
N ALA A 231 -12.88 0.92 -7.11
CA ALA A 231 -13.22 1.19 -5.72
C ALA A 231 -14.68 0.81 -5.43
N SER A 232 -14.94 0.50 -4.16
CA SER A 232 -16.28 0.17 -3.68
C SER A 232 -17.21 1.37 -3.85
N GLN A 233 -18.29 1.19 -4.60
CA GLN A 233 -19.26 2.24 -4.92
C GLN A 233 -20.68 1.68 -4.97
N ALA A 234 -21.67 2.55 -4.83
CA ALA A 234 -23.06 2.19 -5.10
C ALA A 234 -23.29 1.96 -6.59
N LEU A 235 -24.09 0.97 -6.95
CA LEU A 235 -24.51 0.73 -8.34
C LEU A 235 -25.21 1.98 -8.88
N GLY A 236 -24.69 2.51 -9.98
CA GLY A 236 -25.11 3.78 -10.57
C GLY A 236 -25.03 4.98 -9.62
N GLY A 237 -24.22 4.91 -8.56
CA GLY A 237 -24.11 5.95 -7.54
C GLY A 237 -25.35 6.13 -6.64
N TYR A 238 -26.35 5.24 -6.75
CA TYR A 238 -27.63 5.41 -6.07
C TYR A 238 -28.18 4.14 -5.40
N TYR A 239 -28.07 2.99 -6.06
CA TYR A 239 -28.67 1.75 -5.56
C TYR A 239 -27.79 1.12 -4.47
N GLY A 240 -28.43 0.39 -3.55
CA GLY A 240 -27.75 -0.24 -2.42
C GLY A 240 -26.83 -1.42 -2.80
N ASN A 241 -26.80 -1.83 -4.06
CA ASN A 241 -25.84 -2.81 -4.56
C ASN A 241 -24.44 -2.18 -4.59
N THR A 242 -23.43 -2.94 -4.19
CA THR A 242 -22.02 -2.53 -4.25
C THR A 242 -21.39 -2.98 -5.56
N VAL A 243 -20.71 -2.07 -6.25
CA VAL A 243 -19.81 -2.36 -7.38
C VAL A 243 -18.37 -2.22 -6.88
N GLU A 244 -17.53 -3.24 -7.06
CA GLU A 244 -16.13 -3.23 -6.61
C GLU A 244 -15.27 -4.23 -7.39
N GLY A 245 -13.95 -4.02 -7.40
CA GLY A 245 -13.00 -4.95 -8.02
C GLY A 245 -13.15 -6.38 -7.49
N ASN A 246 -12.96 -7.38 -8.36
CA ASN A 246 -13.18 -8.79 -8.03
C ASN A 246 -12.29 -9.30 -6.87
N LEU A 247 -11.10 -8.72 -6.70
CA LEU A 247 -10.14 -9.00 -5.64
C LEU A 247 -10.28 -8.06 -4.43
N GLY A 248 -11.18 -7.08 -4.50
CA GLY A 248 -11.41 -6.05 -3.48
C GLY A 248 -11.03 -4.65 -3.95
N SER A 249 -11.50 -3.63 -3.21
CA SER A 249 -11.44 -2.22 -3.62
C SER A 249 -10.04 -1.59 -3.74
N ASN A 250 -9.03 -2.22 -3.13
CA ASN A 250 -7.67 -1.68 -3.04
C ASN A 250 -6.64 -2.54 -3.79
N LEU A 251 -7.11 -3.52 -4.57
CA LEU A 251 -6.28 -4.37 -5.40
C LEU A 251 -6.61 -4.13 -6.87
N PRO A 252 -5.64 -4.32 -7.78
CA PRO A 252 -5.91 -4.24 -9.21
C PRO A 252 -7.05 -5.19 -9.59
N ALA A 253 -8.10 -4.61 -10.15
CA ALA A 253 -9.24 -5.28 -10.76
C ALA A 253 -8.96 -5.62 -12.23
N GLY A 254 -7.87 -5.13 -12.80
CA GLY A 254 -7.60 -5.28 -14.23
C GLY A 254 -6.35 -4.56 -14.69
N THR A 255 -6.17 -4.47 -16.00
CA THR A 255 -4.98 -3.89 -16.64
C THR A 255 -5.31 -3.18 -17.95
N VAL A 256 -4.50 -2.20 -18.29
CA VAL A 256 -4.44 -1.58 -19.63
C VAL A 256 -3.19 -2.10 -20.35
N ASP A 257 -3.36 -2.65 -21.55
CA ASP A 257 -2.24 -3.05 -22.40
C ASP A 257 -1.57 -1.79 -22.97
N SER A 258 -0.28 -1.60 -22.67
CA SER A 258 0.46 -0.40 -23.07
C SER A 258 0.75 -0.32 -24.58
N ILE A 259 0.60 -1.42 -25.31
CA ILE A 259 0.84 -1.50 -26.76
C ILE A 259 -0.47 -1.33 -27.53
N THR A 260 -1.50 -2.08 -27.15
CA THR A 260 -2.78 -2.06 -27.88
C THR A 260 -3.74 -0.99 -27.36
N GLY A 261 -3.63 -0.60 -26.09
CA GLY A 261 -4.57 0.27 -25.41
C GLY A 261 -5.87 -0.43 -25.02
N ASP A 262 -5.93 -1.76 -25.13
CA ASP A 262 -7.05 -2.56 -24.66
C ASP A 262 -7.10 -2.58 -23.13
N ILE A 263 -8.30 -2.68 -22.58
CA ILE A 263 -8.50 -2.68 -21.12
C ILE A 263 -9.20 -3.96 -20.72
N HIS A 264 -8.65 -4.65 -19.73
CA HIS A 264 -9.29 -5.77 -19.08
C HIS A 264 -9.72 -5.34 -17.68
N ILE A 265 -10.98 -5.59 -17.30
CA ILE A 265 -11.52 -5.25 -15.98
C ILE A 265 -12.38 -6.40 -15.46
N GLU A 266 -12.08 -6.86 -14.24
CA GLU A 266 -12.87 -7.81 -13.48
C GLU A 266 -13.46 -7.17 -12.22
N TYR A 267 -14.78 -7.19 -12.09
CA TYR A 267 -15.45 -6.61 -10.94
C TYR A 267 -16.71 -7.39 -10.55
N ASN A 268 -17.20 -7.12 -9.35
CA ASN A 268 -18.40 -7.71 -8.78
C ASN A 268 -19.49 -6.67 -8.62
N VAL A 269 -20.75 -7.10 -8.74
CA VAL A 269 -21.93 -6.33 -8.32
C VAL A 269 -22.69 -7.15 -7.28
N CYS A 270 -22.74 -6.67 -6.04
CA CYS A 270 -23.20 -7.44 -4.88
C CYS A 270 -24.35 -6.74 -4.14
N TYR A 271 -25.32 -7.51 -3.65
CA TYR A 271 -26.25 -7.08 -2.60
C TYR A 271 -26.32 -8.13 -1.49
N ASP A 272 -27.13 -9.18 -1.70
CA ASP A 272 -27.10 -10.41 -0.90
C ASP A 272 -26.30 -11.53 -1.59
N GLN A 273 -26.19 -11.42 -2.92
CA GLN A 273 -25.44 -12.30 -3.80
C GLN A 273 -24.66 -11.43 -4.79
N CYS A 274 -23.59 -11.98 -5.35
CA CYS A 274 -22.71 -11.27 -6.27
C CYS A 274 -22.83 -11.81 -7.68
N TYR A 275 -22.85 -10.90 -8.64
CA TYR A 275 -22.55 -11.18 -10.03
C TYR A 275 -21.06 -10.91 -10.27
N ILE A 276 -20.41 -11.73 -11.09
CA ILE A 276 -19.01 -11.52 -11.52
C ILE A 276 -19.02 -11.06 -12.96
N LEU A 277 -18.31 -9.98 -13.23
CA LEU A 277 -18.19 -9.37 -14.55
C LEU A 277 -16.74 -9.34 -14.97
N VAL A 278 -16.47 -9.85 -16.16
CA VAL A 278 -15.18 -9.75 -16.86
C VAL A 278 -15.42 -9.00 -18.15
N LEU A 279 -14.82 -7.82 -18.29
CA LEU A 279 -14.97 -6.93 -19.42
C LEU A 279 -13.65 -6.75 -20.14
N ASP A 280 -13.63 -7.07 -21.43
CA ASP A 280 -12.51 -6.79 -22.32
C ASP A 280 -12.90 -5.65 -23.28
N TYR A 281 -12.37 -4.46 -23.03
CA TYR A 281 -12.49 -3.27 -23.85
C TYR A 281 -11.47 -3.33 -24.98
N ILE A 282 -11.93 -3.62 -26.19
CA ILE A 282 -11.08 -3.69 -27.39
C ILE A 282 -11.09 -2.35 -28.11
N LYS A 283 -9.96 -1.66 -28.12
CA LYS A 283 -9.81 -0.34 -28.73
C LYS A 283 -10.08 -0.40 -30.24
N GLN A 284 -10.84 0.57 -30.74
CA GLN A 284 -11.20 0.70 -32.16
C GLN A 284 -10.29 1.68 -32.91
#